data_AF-A0A6A5RZY7-F1
#
_entry.id   AF-A0A6A5RZY7-F1
#
_cell.length_a   1.000
_cell.length_b   1.000
_cell.length_c   1.000
_cell.angle_alpha   90.00
_cell.angle_beta   90.00
_cell.angle_gamma   90.00
#
_symmetry.space_group_name_H-M   'P 1'
#
loop_
_entity.id
_entity.type
_entity.pdbx_description
1 polymer ?
#
loop_
_entity_poly.entity_id
_entity_poly.type
_entity_poly.pdbx_seq_one_letter_code
_entity_poly.pdbx_strand_id
1 'polypeptide(L)'
;MSGSDSTAQPGAGWDEAHCMAALAQLEQLQSQIDDLRLAIPRIIEPFHRPANPSTFKLYSQGVIGSQNGIKALNEAWRAPEVQETLAHTKKSFEANQDLAACVSVPSHGWIERARRERESHKSPGENTAVEDHSNRLDDETISRIIADIQGTQPNVKLQAHDGNRCITVRFLAKLDLQILSYRVDTVCRKLHETLFQS
;
A
#
# COMPACT_ATOMS: atom_id res chain seq x y z
N MET A 1 -22.68 -46.94 4.14
CA MET A 1 -23.06 -45.94 3.13
C MET A 1 -22.28 -44.68 3.45
N SER A 2 -21.55 -44.18 2.46
CA SER A 2 -20.55 -43.13 2.57
C SER A 2 -21.08 -41.87 3.24
N GLY A 3 -20.23 -41.29 4.10
CA GLY A 3 -20.42 -39.97 4.65
C GLY A 3 -20.24 -38.89 3.59
N SER A 4 -21.02 -37.84 3.74
CA SER A 4 -20.77 -36.55 3.12
C SER A 4 -20.83 -35.53 4.26
N ASP A 5 -19.71 -35.38 4.96
CA ASP A 5 -19.42 -34.16 5.72
C ASP A 5 -19.35 -33.02 4.69
N SER A 6 -20.48 -32.35 4.47
CA SER A 6 -20.51 -31.06 3.80
C SER A 6 -19.90 -30.04 4.76
N THR A 7 -18.58 -29.93 4.76
CA THR A 7 -17.87 -28.77 5.28
C THR A 7 -18.37 -27.56 4.50
N ALA A 8 -19.27 -26.78 5.11
CA ALA A 8 -19.74 -25.52 4.59
C ALA A 8 -18.52 -24.63 4.29
N GLN A 9 -18.32 -24.31 3.02
CA GLN A 9 -17.18 -23.54 2.56
C GLN A 9 -17.28 -22.11 3.12
N PRO A 10 -16.25 -21.60 3.82
CA PRO A 10 -16.22 -20.20 4.26
C PRO A 10 -16.12 -19.32 3.01
N GLY A 11 -17.25 -18.75 2.60
CA GLY A 11 -17.42 -18.11 1.29
C GLY A 11 -18.82 -18.28 0.69
N ALA A 12 -19.74 -18.98 1.38
CA ALA A 12 -21.14 -19.09 1.00
C ALA A 12 -21.84 -17.71 1.03
N GLY A 13 -21.62 -16.89 0.01
CA GLY A 13 -22.28 -15.59 -0.21
C GLY A 13 -21.40 -14.51 -0.84
N TRP A 14 -20.07 -14.65 -0.82
CA TRP A 14 -19.15 -13.67 -1.41
C TRP A 14 -18.47 -14.28 -2.63
N ASP A 15 -18.64 -13.64 -3.79
CA ASP A 15 -17.86 -13.99 -4.97
C ASP A 15 -16.46 -13.36 -4.91
N GLU A 16 -15.62 -13.71 -5.89
CA GLU A 16 -14.25 -13.21 -5.99
C GLU A 16 -14.19 -11.68 -6.14
N ALA A 17 -15.15 -11.08 -6.85
CA ALA A 17 -15.23 -9.64 -7.05
C ALA A 17 -15.56 -8.89 -5.75
N HIS A 18 -16.45 -9.43 -4.91
CA HIS A 18 -16.74 -8.89 -3.58
C HIS A 18 -15.51 -8.98 -2.67
N CYS A 19 -14.78 -10.10 -2.70
CA CYS A 19 -13.52 -10.24 -1.97
C CYS A 19 -12.46 -9.22 -2.42
N MET A 20 -12.32 -9.02 -3.73
CA MET A 20 -11.36 -8.05 -4.28
C MET A 20 -11.71 -6.61 -3.91
N ALA A 21 -13.00 -6.24 -4.01
CA ALA A 21 -13.49 -4.93 -3.62
C ALA A 21 -13.27 -4.66 -2.12
N ALA A 22 -13.53 -5.66 -1.27
CA ALA A 22 -13.29 -5.57 0.16
C ALA A 22 -11.80 -5.38 0.49
N LEU A 23 -10.90 -6.14 -0.17
CA LEU A 23 -9.46 -5.97 0.02
C LEU A 23 -8.98 -4.59 -0.43
N ALA A 24 -9.52 -4.06 -1.53
CA ALA A 24 -9.23 -2.69 -1.97
C ALA A 24 -9.69 -1.63 -0.96
N GLN A 25 -10.86 -1.81 -0.36
CA GLN A 25 -11.38 -0.91 0.68
C GLN A 25 -10.50 -0.96 1.95
N LEU A 26 -10.07 -2.14 2.37
CA LEU A 26 -9.16 -2.29 3.51
C LEU A 26 -7.80 -1.64 3.25
N GLU A 27 -7.24 -1.80 2.05
CA GLU A 27 -6.00 -1.11 1.64
C GLU A 27 -6.18 0.43 1.68
N GLN A 28 -7.31 0.94 1.21
CA GLN A 28 -7.60 2.37 1.26
C GLN A 28 -7.69 2.90 2.69
N LEU A 29 -8.37 2.18 3.60
CA LEU A 29 -8.44 2.53 5.02
C LEU A 29 -7.07 2.51 5.68
N GLN A 30 -6.25 1.50 5.36
CA GLN A 30 -4.87 1.42 5.85
C GLN A 30 -4.07 2.65 5.40
N SER A 31 -4.17 3.06 4.13
CA SER A 31 -3.51 4.26 3.63
C SER A 31 -3.95 5.53 4.35
N GLN A 32 -5.23 5.65 4.72
CA GLN A 32 -5.73 6.79 5.49
C GLN A 32 -5.16 6.82 6.92
N ILE A 33 -5.07 5.66 7.58
CA ILE A 33 -4.45 5.53 8.90
C ILE A 33 -2.95 5.88 8.83
N ASP A 34 -2.26 5.39 7.81
CA ASP A 34 -0.83 5.67 7.61
C ASP A 34 -0.58 7.16 7.35
N ASP A 35 -1.46 7.85 6.62
CA ASP A 35 -1.37 9.29 6.46
C ASP A 35 -1.58 10.05 7.78
N LEU A 36 -2.52 9.60 8.61
CA LEU A 36 -2.76 10.19 9.94
C LEU A 36 -1.58 10.00 10.90
N ARG A 37 -0.77 8.95 10.74
CA ARG A 37 0.47 8.80 11.53
C ARG A 37 1.46 9.94 11.27
N LEU A 38 1.38 10.56 10.09
CA LEU A 38 2.20 11.72 9.73
C LEU A 38 1.63 13.05 10.24
N ALA A 39 0.44 13.07 10.83
CA ALA A 39 -0.21 14.28 11.34
C ALA A 39 0.65 15.02 12.37
N ILE A 40 1.09 14.31 13.43
CA ILE A 40 1.91 14.92 14.49
C ILE A 40 3.22 15.46 13.90
N PRO A 41 4.03 14.68 13.16
CA PRO A 41 5.21 15.20 12.47
C PRO A 41 4.92 16.45 11.62
N ARG A 42 3.87 16.46 10.79
CA ARG A 42 3.51 17.61 9.94
C ARG A 42 3.16 18.86 10.74
N ILE A 43 2.51 18.71 11.89
CA ILE A 43 2.11 19.82 12.77
C ILE A 43 3.31 20.40 13.51
N ILE A 44 4.23 19.56 13.98
CA ILE A 44 5.36 20.01 14.82
C ILE A 44 6.58 20.44 13.99
N GLU A 45 6.74 19.91 12.79
CA GLU A 45 7.90 20.16 11.92
C GLU A 45 8.19 21.65 11.66
N PRO A 46 7.19 22.54 11.47
CA PRO A 46 7.44 23.97 11.31
C PRO A 46 8.16 24.62 12.50
N PHE A 47 8.07 24.04 13.70
CA PHE A 47 8.70 24.56 14.92
C PHE A 47 10.13 24.03 15.14
N HIS A 48 10.57 23.01 14.39
CA HIS A 48 11.96 22.57 14.42
C HIS A 48 12.89 23.51 13.63
N ARG A 49 12.33 24.40 12.82
CA ARG A 49 13.07 25.38 12.01
C ARG A 49 13.05 26.75 12.67
N PRO A 50 14.04 27.62 12.39
CA PRO A 50 13.99 29.02 12.84
C PRO A 50 12.67 29.67 12.42
N ALA A 51 12.04 30.36 13.37
CA ALA A 51 10.75 30.98 13.16
C ALA A 51 10.80 31.96 11.98
N ASN A 52 9.91 31.74 11.01
CA ASN A 52 9.77 32.59 9.85
C ASN A 52 8.28 32.87 9.60
N PRO A 53 7.92 33.87 8.77
CA PRO A 53 6.52 34.23 8.53
C PRO A 53 5.64 33.08 7.98
N SER A 54 6.25 32.04 7.39
CA SER A 54 5.53 30.86 6.88
C SER A 54 5.29 29.76 7.92
N THR A 55 5.94 29.82 9.09
CA THR A 55 5.80 28.79 10.14
C THR A 55 4.34 28.59 10.57
N PHE A 56 3.60 29.68 10.79
CA PHE A 56 2.17 29.62 11.13
C PHE A 56 1.31 29.07 10.00
N LYS A 57 1.64 29.40 8.74
CA LYS A 57 0.94 28.87 7.56
C LYS A 57 1.13 27.36 7.46
N LEU A 58 2.36 26.85 7.63
CA LEU A 58 2.64 25.42 7.57
C LEU A 58 1.98 24.66 8.73
N TYR A 59 2.02 25.22 9.94
CA TYR A 59 1.30 24.68 11.10
C TYR A 59 -0.20 24.57 10.83
N SER A 60 -0.84 25.66 10.40
CA SER A 60 -2.28 25.67 10.13
C SER A 60 -2.67 24.70 9.01
N GLN A 61 -1.86 24.58 7.95
CA GLN A 61 -2.04 23.58 6.91
C GLN A 61 -1.95 22.14 7.45
N GLY A 62 -0.94 21.86 8.30
CA GLY A 62 -0.79 20.56 8.95
C GLY A 62 -2.00 20.20 9.83
N VAL A 63 -2.51 21.15 10.61
CA VAL A 63 -3.70 20.97 11.46
C VAL A 63 -4.96 20.73 10.63
N ILE A 64 -5.23 21.58 9.64
CA ILE A 64 -6.43 21.47 8.78
C ILE A 64 -6.39 20.16 8.00
N GLY A 65 -5.23 19.81 7.42
CA GLY A 65 -5.05 18.55 6.69
C GLY A 65 -5.33 17.34 7.57
N SER A 66 -4.81 17.34 8.80
CA SER A 66 -5.03 16.25 9.77
C SER A 66 -6.51 16.15 10.18
N GLN A 67 -7.18 17.28 10.42
CA GLN A 67 -8.61 17.29 10.73
C GLN A 67 -9.46 16.74 9.57
N ASN A 68 -9.13 17.11 8.33
CA ASN A 68 -9.81 16.59 7.15
C ASN A 68 -9.55 15.09 6.97
N GLY A 69 -8.32 14.63 7.21
CA GLY A 69 -7.98 13.20 7.20
C GLY A 69 -8.78 12.40 8.23
N ILE A 70 -8.93 12.92 9.46
CA ILE A 70 -9.73 12.27 10.52
C ILE A 70 -11.21 12.20 10.12
N LYS A 71 -11.75 13.26 9.53
CA LYS A 71 -13.14 13.28 9.04
C LYS A 71 -13.35 12.24 7.94
N ALA A 72 -12.49 12.25 6.91
CA ALA A 72 -12.54 11.30 5.81
C ALA A 72 -12.42 9.85 6.28
N LEU A 73 -11.51 9.56 7.23
CA LEU A 73 -11.39 8.24 7.83
C LEU A 73 -12.65 7.85 8.61
N ASN A 74 -13.23 8.74 9.40
CA ASN A 74 -14.47 8.45 10.13
C ASN A 74 -15.65 8.18 9.20
N GLU A 75 -15.77 8.94 8.11
CA GLU A 75 -16.80 8.75 7.09
C GLU A 75 -16.61 7.39 6.39
N ALA A 76 -15.40 7.09 5.93
CA ALA A 76 -15.09 5.82 5.27
C ALA A 76 -15.26 4.63 6.23
N TRP A 77 -14.81 4.76 7.48
CA TRP A 77 -14.96 3.72 8.49
C TRP A 77 -16.43 3.40 8.79
N ARG A 78 -17.29 4.41 8.84
CA ARG A 78 -18.73 4.25 9.11
C ARG A 78 -19.55 3.85 7.89
N ALA A 79 -18.93 3.78 6.70
CA ALA A 79 -19.63 3.35 5.49
C ALA A 79 -20.21 1.94 5.69
N PRO A 80 -21.47 1.68 5.31
CA PRO A 80 -22.11 0.37 5.47
C PRO A 80 -21.30 -0.77 4.85
N GLU A 81 -20.69 -0.52 3.68
CA GLU A 81 -19.92 -1.51 2.94
C GLU A 81 -18.65 -1.93 3.69
N VAL A 82 -17.99 -0.98 4.36
CA VAL A 82 -16.82 -1.25 5.20
C VAL A 82 -17.22 -2.02 6.46
N GLN A 83 -18.33 -1.63 7.10
CA GLN A 83 -18.82 -2.33 8.29
C GLN A 83 -19.26 -3.76 7.98
N GLU A 84 -19.92 -3.98 6.83
CA GLU A 84 -20.28 -5.31 6.35
C GLU A 84 -19.04 -6.16 6.09
N THR A 85 -18.03 -5.59 5.41
CA THR A 85 -16.75 -6.25 5.16
C THR A 85 -16.08 -6.68 6.47
N LEU A 86 -15.96 -5.77 7.44
CA LEU A 86 -15.35 -6.07 8.74
C LEU A 86 -16.13 -7.15 9.51
N ALA A 87 -17.47 -7.09 9.46
CA ALA A 87 -18.31 -8.12 10.07
C ALA A 87 -18.14 -9.49 9.40
N HIS A 88 -18.04 -9.53 8.07
CA HIS A 88 -17.80 -10.76 7.32
C HIS A 88 -16.40 -11.34 7.61
N THR A 89 -15.35 -10.51 7.60
CA THR A 89 -13.99 -10.92 7.95
C THR A 89 -13.92 -11.48 9.37
N LYS A 90 -14.59 -10.84 10.34
CA LYS A 90 -14.65 -11.33 11.72
C LYS A 90 -15.31 -12.72 11.81
N LYS A 91 -16.48 -12.90 11.19
CA LYS A 91 -17.17 -14.20 11.14
C LYS A 91 -16.33 -15.28 10.46
N SER A 92 -15.65 -14.92 9.37
CA SER A 92 -14.79 -15.83 8.62
C SER A 92 -13.60 -16.29 9.46
N PHE A 93 -12.99 -15.38 10.21
CA PHE A 93 -11.88 -15.69 11.11
C PHE A 93 -12.32 -16.53 12.33
N GLU A 94 -13.50 -16.25 12.88
CA GLU A 94 -14.08 -17.08 13.96
C GLU A 94 -14.37 -18.51 13.48
N ALA A 95 -14.80 -18.68 12.22
CA ALA A 95 -15.05 -19.98 11.61
C ALA A 95 -13.76 -20.72 11.20
N ASN A 96 -12.74 -20.00 10.77
CA ASN A 96 -11.44 -20.56 10.41
C ASN A 96 -10.30 -19.68 10.91
N GLN A 97 -9.66 -20.14 11.99
CA GLN A 97 -8.53 -19.43 12.62
C GLN A 97 -7.19 -19.73 11.93
N ASP A 98 -7.14 -20.70 11.01
CA ASP A 98 -5.93 -21.00 10.26
C ASP A 98 -5.71 -19.95 9.17
N LEU A 99 -4.72 -19.09 9.40
CA LEU A 99 -4.28 -18.04 8.48
C LEU A 99 -3.05 -18.45 7.67
N ALA A 100 -2.63 -19.72 7.67
CA ALA A 100 -1.45 -20.17 6.93
C ALA A 100 -1.52 -19.82 5.43
N ALA A 101 -2.71 -19.87 4.84
CA ALA A 101 -2.94 -19.47 3.45
C ALA A 101 -2.79 -17.95 3.19
N CYS A 102 -2.91 -17.11 4.22
CA CYS A 102 -2.75 -15.65 4.08
C CYS A 102 -1.29 -15.23 3.83
N VAL A 103 -0.31 -16.10 4.09
CA VAL A 103 1.12 -15.80 3.88
C VAL A 103 1.44 -15.51 2.41
N SER A 104 0.66 -16.06 1.47
CA SER A 104 0.85 -15.82 0.03
C SER A 104 0.06 -14.63 -0.51
N VAL A 105 -0.78 -13.99 0.30
CA VAL A 105 -1.67 -12.90 -0.16
C VAL A 105 -0.92 -11.57 -0.10
N PRO A 106 -0.80 -10.82 -1.21
CA PRO A 106 -0.15 -9.52 -1.21
C PRO A 106 -0.83 -8.52 -0.25
N SER A 107 -0.05 -7.71 0.45
CA SER A 107 -0.58 -6.66 1.34
C SER A 107 -1.12 -5.43 0.60
N HIS A 108 -0.76 -5.26 -0.67
CA HIS A 108 -1.03 -4.05 -1.46
C HIS A 108 -1.37 -4.36 -2.92
N GLY A 109 -1.85 -3.33 -3.63
CA GLY A 109 -2.20 -3.37 -5.04
C GLY A 109 -3.61 -3.88 -5.32
N TRP A 110 -4.45 -4.01 -4.30
CA TRP A 110 -5.86 -4.37 -4.42
C TRP A 110 -6.68 -3.25 -5.02
N ILE A 111 -6.37 -1.99 -4.71
CA ILE A 111 -7.00 -0.82 -5.33
C ILE A 111 -6.82 -0.85 -6.85
N GLU A 112 -5.59 -1.05 -7.33
CA GLU A 112 -5.28 -1.12 -8.76
C GLU A 112 -5.92 -2.33 -9.43
N ARG A 113 -5.94 -3.49 -8.76
CA ARG A 113 -6.59 -4.70 -9.28
C ARG A 113 -8.10 -4.49 -9.44
N ALA A 114 -8.77 -3.99 -8.40
CA ALA A 114 -10.19 -3.67 -8.44
C ALA A 114 -10.51 -2.61 -9.51
N ARG A 115 -9.62 -1.62 -9.70
CA ARG A 115 -9.77 -0.63 -10.78
C ARG A 115 -9.69 -1.27 -12.16
N ARG A 116 -8.69 -2.12 -12.41
CA ARG A 116 -8.51 -2.82 -13.69
C ARG A 116 -9.68 -3.74 -14.02
N GLU A 117 -10.19 -4.46 -13.04
CA GLU A 117 -11.35 -5.34 -13.22
C GLU A 117 -12.59 -4.53 -13.65
N ARG A 118 -12.88 -3.42 -12.96
CA ARG A 118 -13.98 -2.50 -13.32
C ARG A 118 -13.84 -1.90 -14.72
N GLU A 119 -12.61 -1.60 -15.15
CA GLU A 119 -12.33 -1.06 -16.49
C GLU A 119 -12.50 -2.14 -17.58
N SER A 120 -12.11 -3.38 -17.30
CA SER A 120 -12.26 -4.50 -18.25
C SER A 120 -13.71 -4.90 -18.52
N HIS A 121 -14.63 -4.65 -17.59
CA HIS A 121 -16.05 -4.96 -17.75
C HIS A 121 -16.86 -3.86 -18.48
N LYS A 122 -16.26 -2.71 -18.81
CA LYS A 122 -17.03 -1.53 -19.25
C LYS A 122 -17.26 -1.38 -20.77
N SER A 123 -16.73 -2.23 -21.66
CA SER A 123 -17.08 -2.21 -23.11
C SER A 123 -16.75 -3.51 -23.87
N PRO A 124 -17.67 -4.04 -24.71
CA PRO A 124 -17.32 -4.73 -25.94
C PRO A 124 -17.39 -3.73 -27.09
N GLY A 125 -16.26 -3.09 -27.43
CA GLY A 125 -16.25 -2.09 -28.48
C GLY A 125 -14.86 -1.57 -28.75
N GLU A 126 -14.32 -2.02 -29.87
CA GLU A 126 -13.12 -1.52 -30.54
C GLU A 126 -11.77 -2.00 -29.96
N ASN A 127 -11.31 -3.11 -30.53
CA ASN A 127 -9.91 -3.50 -30.59
C ASN A 127 -9.06 -2.35 -31.15
N THR A 128 -8.55 -1.51 -30.26
CA THR A 128 -7.19 -1.02 -30.43
C THR A 128 -6.37 -1.73 -29.37
N ALA A 129 -5.55 -2.68 -29.81
CA ALA A 129 -4.40 -3.12 -29.06
C ALA A 129 -3.55 -1.86 -28.81
N VAL A 130 -3.83 -1.18 -27.70
CA VAL A 130 -2.85 -0.29 -27.10
C VAL A 130 -1.79 -1.25 -26.61
N GLU A 131 -0.76 -1.45 -27.45
CA GLU A 131 0.48 -2.06 -27.00
C GLU A 131 0.84 -1.37 -25.70
N ASP A 132 0.77 -2.15 -24.63
CA ASP A 132 1.22 -1.83 -23.30
C ASP A 132 2.70 -1.46 -23.41
N HIS A 133 3.00 -0.22 -23.76
CA HIS A 133 4.21 0.47 -23.36
C HIS A 133 4.09 0.73 -21.85
N SER A 134 3.88 -0.35 -21.10
CA SER A 134 4.42 -0.50 -19.77
C SER A 134 5.89 -0.12 -19.94
N ASN A 135 6.23 1.08 -19.46
CA ASN A 135 7.60 1.45 -19.12
C ASN A 135 8.04 0.51 -17.99
N ARG A 136 8.12 -0.78 -18.32
CA ARG A 136 8.67 -1.85 -17.55
C ARG A 136 10.11 -1.43 -17.42
N LEU A 137 10.46 -0.94 -16.23
CA LEU A 137 11.83 -0.64 -15.88
C LEU A 137 12.62 -1.91 -16.22
N ASP A 138 13.43 -1.82 -17.26
CA ASP A 138 14.27 -2.94 -17.67
C ASP A 138 15.31 -3.20 -16.58
N ASP A 139 15.87 -4.40 -16.60
CA ASP A 139 16.78 -4.83 -15.55
C ASP A 139 18.03 -3.95 -15.47
N GLU A 140 18.39 -3.33 -16.59
CA GLU A 140 19.49 -2.39 -16.75
C GLU A 140 19.21 -1.05 -16.07
N THR A 141 17.98 -0.53 -16.16
CA THR A 141 17.54 0.70 -15.51
C THR A 141 17.45 0.49 -14.01
N ILE A 142 16.91 -0.64 -13.55
CA ILE A 142 16.85 -0.95 -12.11
C ILE A 142 18.26 -1.07 -11.53
N SER A 143 19.17 -1.77 -12.22
CA SER A 143 20.57 -1.89 -11.82
C SER A 143 21.27 -0.53 -11.76
N ARG A 144 20.99 0.37 -12.71
CA ARG A 144 21.54 1.73 -12.75
C ARG A 144 21.05 2.57 -11.58
N ILE A 145 19.76 2.52 -11.26
CA ILE A 145 19.17 3.23 -10.11
C ILE A 145 19.77 2.72 -8.80
N ILE A 146 19.94 1.40 -8.66
CA ILE A 146 20.58 0.81 -7.47
C ILE A 146 22.01 1.32 -7.31
N ALA A 147 22.80 1.32 -8.39
CA ALA A 147 24.18 1.80 -8.36
C ALA A 147 24.28 3.28 -8.00
N ASP A 148 23.38 4.11 -8.55
CA ASP A 148 23.36 5.55 -8.31
C ASP A 148 23.00 5.90 -6.85
N ILE A 149 22.01 5.20 -6.29
CA ILE A 149 21.62 5.36 -4.88
C ILE A 149 22.74 4.87 -3.94
N GLN A 150 23.37 3.74 -4.24
CA GLN A 150 24.48 3.23 -3.42
C GLN A 150 25.72 4.14 -3.49
N GLY A 151 25.97 4.75 -4.65
CA GLY A 151 27.06 5.73 -4.83
C GLY A 151 26.80 7.03 -4.05
N THR A 152 25.55 7.50 -4.04
CA THR A 152 25.14 8.73 -3.34
C THR A 152 25.01 8.52 -1.83
N GLN A 153 24.63 7.31 -1.40
CA GLN A 153 24.39 6.99 0.01
C GLN A 153 25.12 5.70 0.44
N PRO A 154 26.38 5.79 0.93
CA PRO A 154 27.17 4.62 1.30
C PRO A 154 26.60 3.84 2.50
N ASN A 155 25.69 4.45 3.26
CA ASN A 155 25.01 3.83 4.39
C ASN A 155 23.73 3.06 3.99
N VAL A 156 23.39 3.05 2.70
CA VAL A 156 22.19 2.36 2.18
C VAL A 156 22.63 1.24 1.26
N LYS A 157 22.24 0.01 1.58
CA LYS A 157 22.44 -1.18 0.74
C LYS A 157 21.13 -1.59 0.10
N LEU A 158 21.01 -1.37 -1.20
CA LEU A 158 19.93 -1.93 -2.02
C LEU A 158 20.36 -3.27 -2.62
N GLN A 159 19.52 -4.30 -2.55
CA GLN A 159 19.72 -5.56 -3.27
C GLN A 159 18.45 -5.92 -4.02
N ALA A 160 18.57 -6.19 -5.31
CA ALA A 160 17.50 -6.77 -6.09
C ALA A 160 17.55 -8.30 -5.99
N HIS A 161 16.38 -8.91 -5.82
CA HIS A 161 16.18 -10.35 -5.80
C HIS A 161 15.10 -10.73 -6.82
N ASP A 162 15.16 -11.98 -7.30
CA ASP A 162 14.15 -12.58 -8.18
C ASP A 162 13.87 -11.79 -9.46
N GLY A 163 14.91 -11.53 -10.26
CA GLY A 163 14.76 -10.80 -11.54
C GLY A 163 14.14 -9.40 -11.36
N ASN A 164 14.62 -8.66 -10.36
CA ASN A 164 14.17 -7.30 -10.01
C ASN A 164 12.71 -7.16 -9.55
N ARG A 165 12.05 -8.27 -9.21
CA ARG A 165 10.69 -8.28 -8.65
C ARG A 165 10.63 -7.96 -7.16
N CYS A 166 11.78 -8.03 -6.48
CA CYS A 166 11.89 -7.64 -5.08
C CYS A 166 13.12 -6.76 -4.89
N ILE A 167 12.95 -5.58 -4.30
CA ILE A 167 14.07 -4.73 -3.88
C ILE A 167 14.11 -4.74 -2.36
N THR A 168 15.21 -5.22 -1.82
CA THR A 168 15.52 -5.16 -0.39
C THR A 168 16.37 -3.93 -0.11
N VAL A 169 15.88 -3.08 0.79
CA VAL A 169 16.61 -1.89 1.24
C VAL A 169 17.08 -2.14 2.67
N ARG A 170 18.39 -2.03 2.90
CA ARG A 170 19.02 -2.12 4.22
C ARG A 170 19.70 -0.80 4.56
N PHE A 171 19.34 -0.24 5.71
CA PHE A 171 19.99 0.95 6.24
C PHE A 171 21.05 0.52 7.26
N LEU A 172 22.28 0.97 7.08
CA LEU A 172 23.39 0.78 8.00
C LEU A 172 23.61 2.10 8.75
N ALA A 173 22.98 2.26 9.91
CA ALA A 173 23.30 3.37 10.81
C ALA A 173 24.62 3.08 11.55
N LYS A 174 25.50 4.08 11.67
CA LYS A 174 26.77 4.00 12.42
C LYS A 174 26.60 4.11 13.95
N LEU A 175 25.37 3.99 14.46
CA LEU A 175 25.07 3.96 15.88
C LEU A 175 24.55 2.55 16.20
N ASP A 176 25.15 1.93 17.20
CA ASP A 176 25.08 0.51 17.53
C ASP A 176 23.78 -0.22 17.16
N LEU A 177 23.94 -1.25 16.30
CA LEU A 177 23.12 -2.46 16.20
C LEU A 177 21.60 -2.29 16.01
N GLN A 178 21.15 -1.46 15.08
CA GLN A 178 19.83 -1.62 14.47
C GLN A 178 19.92 -1.69 12.94
N ILE A 179 19.71 -2.89 12.39
CA ILE A 179 19.53 -3.09 10.95
C ILE A 179 18.03 -3.04 10.69
N LEU A 180 17.56 -1.93 10.12
CA LEU A 180 16.22 -1.85 9.54
C LEU A 180 16.26 -2.46 8.14
N SER A 181 15.58 -3.59 7.95
CA SER A 181 15.42 -4.25 6.65
C SER A 181 13.98 -4.12 6.19
N TYR A 182 13.77 -3.48 5.03
CA TYR A 182 12.46 -3.39 4.39
C TYR A 182 12.49 -4.16 3.08
N ARG A 183 11.43 -4.96 2.86
CA ARG A 183 11.19 -5.64 1.59
C ARG A 183 10.10 -4.88 0.85
N VAL A 184 10.43 -4.39 -0.34
CA VAL A 184 9.47 -3.78 -1.26
C VAL A 184 9.30 -4.74 -2.44
N ASP A 185 8.12 -5.33 -2.56
CA ASP A 185 7.77 -6.16 -3.71
C ASP A 185 7.36 -5.21 -4.85
N THR A 186 8.17 -5.19 -5.91
CA THR A 186 7.97 -4.32 -7.08
C THR A 186 6.94 -4.95 -8.03
N VAL A 187 5.68 -5.01 -7.57
CA VAL A 187 4.54 -5.09 -8.48
C VAL A 187 3.77 -3.78 -8.36
N CYS A 188 4.11 -2.86 -9.27
CA CYS A 188 3.53 -1.53 -9.45
C CYS A 188 3.70 -0.55 -8.29
N ARG A 189 4.83 0.19 -8.28
CA ARG A 189 4.77 1.61 -7.90
C ARG A 189 5.89 2.43 -8.56
N LYS A 190 5.46 3.49 -9.24
CA LYS A 190 6.28 4.63 -9.66
C LYS A 190 6.94 5.22 -8.41
N LEU A 191 8.26 5.09 -8.31
CA LEU A 191 9.07 5.67 -7.24
C LEU A 191 9.88 6.81 -7.87
N HIS A 192 9.22 7.94 -8.16
CA HIS A 192 9.90 9.11 -8.71
C HIS A 192 9.31 10.44 -8.26
N GLU A 193 8.97 10.67 -6.98
CA GLU A 193 8.65 12.06 -6.59
C GLU A 193 8.77 12.42 -5.10
N THR A 194 9.75 11.90 -4.36
CA THR A 194 9.94 12.40 -2.98
C THR A 194 11.36 12.41 -2.42
N LEU A 195 12.39 12.29 -3.25
CA LEU A 195 13.78 12.29 -2.77
C LEU A 195 14.70 13.37 -3.35
N PHE A 196 14.20 14.28 -4.19
CA PHE A 196 14.99 15.43 -4.67
C PHE A 196 14.20 16.74 -4.61
N GLN A 197 13.85 17.16 -3.39
CA GLN A 197 13.74 18.59 -3.06
C GLN A 197 14.27 18.80 -1.64
N SER A 198 15.59 18.88 -1.53
CA SER A 198 16.26 19.72 -0.55
C SER A 198 17.50 20.33 -1.17
#